data_AF-A0ABD1AH54-F1
#
_entry.id   AF-A0ABD1AH54-F1
#
_cell.length_a   1.000
_cell.length_b   1.000
_cell.length_c   1.000
_cell.angle_alpha   90.00
_cell.angle_beta   90.00
_cell.angle_gamma   90.00
#
_symmetry.space_group_name_H-M   'P 1'
#
loop_
_entity.id
_entity.type
_entity.pdbx_description
1 polymer ?
#
loop_
_entity_poly.entity_id
_entity_poly.type
_entity_poly.pdbx_seq_one_letter_code
_entity_poly.pdbx_strand_id
1 'polypeptide(L)'
;MSRPIPIEEMVRLFKLRHKESHLFKIDNFSLLTKYQIERVESSVFTLGGLKWKIFVYPNGNKNGNGHVSIFLENHSSVITKLQYQIFVVSQLERIWHPSNVICEFGPLLTSQRRGTPRLISHGDLEKKGYLIGDCCMFGVKLHGFEPGTQGTAECFSLIEKPLNHKVTWMMTQFSSFDPFQSHYSNEFVVGNRKWRIKVHPRGFMGGKDKSFSVYLSGDGFINNAPKMKTFAKFKLRVLNQVNRNHIEKTYSDWLGAETDDQHGFEDFMSLQKLDEPYLVKDKLYVGVEFEVISITNYC
;
A
#
# COMPACT_ATOMS: atom_id res chain seq x y z
N MET A 1 21.21 29.02 2.60
CA MET A 1 20.25 27.92 2.82
C MET A 1 21.03 26.66 3.10
N SER A 2 20.86 26.05 4.28
CA SER A 2 21.51 24.78 4.62
C SER A 2 21.02 23.68 3.67
N ARG A 3 21.93 22.88 3.12
CA ARG A 3 21.55 21.75 2.27
C ARG A 3 20.78 20.71 3.11
N PRO A 4 19.69 20.13 2.59
CA PRO A 4 19.00 19.03 3.27
C PRO A 4 19.97 17.89 3.58
N ILE A 5 19.90 17.33 4.78
CA ILE A 5 20.71 16.16 5.15
C ILE A 5 20.16 14.96 4.35
N PRO A 6 21.01 14.15 3.69
CA PRO A 6 20.55 12.93 3.02
C PRO A 6 19.76 12.03 4.00
N ILE A 7 18.69 11.42 3.52
CA ILE A 7 17.76 10.69 4.39
C ILE A 7 18.41 9.49 5.09
N GLU A 8 19.28 8.77 4.39
CA GLU A 8 20.06 7.67 4.96
C GLU A 8 20.94 8.16 6.11
N GLU A 9 21.55 9.33 5.95
CA GLU A 9 22.36 9.94 6.99
C GLU A 9 21.50 10.42 8.17
N MET A 10 20.31 10.96 7.91
CA MET A 10 19.35 11.29 8.97
C MET A 10 18.91 10.04 9.75
N VAL A 11 18.53 8.97 9.06
CA VAL A 11 18.14 7.69 9.67
C VAL A 11 19.30 7.14 10.49
N ARG A 12 20.52 7.11 9.93
CA ARG A 12 21.73 6.64 10.62
C ARG A 12 22.02 7.43 11.89
N LEU A 13 22.06 8.76 11.79
CA LEU A 13 22.32 9.65 12.92
C LEU A 13 21.24 9.56 13.99
N PHE A 14 19.98 9.38 13.57
CA PHE A 14 18.86 9.20 14.48
C PHE A 14 18.97 7.88 15.25
N LYS A 15 19.20 6.77 14.55
CA LYS A 15 19.32 5.43 15.15
C LYS A 15 20.52 5.31 16.09
N LEU A 16 21.61 6.04 15.85
CA LEU A 16 22.74 6.13 16.77
C LEU A 16 22.34 6.65 18.17
N ARG A 17 21.37 7.58 18.24
CA ARG A 17 20.91 8.21 19.48
C ARG A 17 19.63 7.60 20.04
N HIS A 18 18.86 6.92 19.20
CA HIS A 18 17.54 6.40 19.51
C HIS A 18 17.41 4.94 19.10
N LYS A 19 18.19 4.05 19.72
CA LYS A 19 18.19 2.62 19.40
C LYS A 19 16.81 1.96 19.61
N GLU A 20 16.03 2.46 20.56
CA GLU A 20 14.67 2.03 20.89
C GLU A 20 13.58 2.73 20.06
N SER A 21 13.91 3.11 18.82
CA SER A 21 12.96 3.72 17.90
C SER A 21 12.75 2.91 16.64
N HIS A 22 11.59 3.05 16.02
CA HIS A 22 11.30 2.60 14.66
C HIS A 22 10.94 3.83 13.82
N LEU A 23 11.40 3.86 12.57
CA LEU A 23 11.18 4.96 11.64
C LEU A 23 10.35 4.48 10.45
N PHE A 24 9.32 5.24 10.11
CA PHE A 24 8.44 4.99 8.99
C PHE A 24 8.44 6.19 8.05
N LYS A 25 9.11 6.02 6.90
CA LYS A 25 9.22 7.03 5.87
C LYS A 25 8.09 6.86 4.85
N ILE A 26 7.53 7.98 4.40
CA ILE A 26 6.54 8.04 3.33
C ILE A 26 7.04 9.02 2.27
N ASP A 27 7.39 8.49 1.10
CA ASP A 27 7.69 9.24 -0.12
C ASP A 27 6.41 9.50 -0.92
N ASN A 28 6.45 10.56 -1.73
CA ASN A 28 5.36 11.02 -2.57
C ASN A 28 4.07 11.27 -1.76
N PHE A 29 4.22 11.95 -0.62
CA PHE A 29 3.17 12.19 0.36
C PHE A 29 1.93 12.86 -0.25
N SER A 30 2.14 13.80 -1.17
CA SER A 30 1.07 14.50 -1.91
C SER A 30 0.17 13.54 -2.71
N LEU A 31 0.71 12.42 -3.19
CA LEU A 31 -0.05 11.42 -3.93
C LEU A 31 -1.09 10.71 -3.04
N LEU A 32 -0.87 10.63 -1.73
CA LEU A 32 -1.86 10.07 -0.81
C LEU A 32 -3.16 10.87 -0.85
N THR A 33 -3.06 12.19 -0.90
CA THR A 33 -4.23 13.08 -1.05
C THR A 33 -4.80 13.02 -2.46
N LYS A 34 -3.95 13.04 -3.49
CA LYS A 34 -4.37 12.94 -4.90
C LYS A 34 -5.23 11.70 -5.17
N TYR A 35 -4.85 10.56 -4.61
CA TYR A 35 -5.54 9.28 -4.77
C TYR A 35 -6.52 8.98 -3.63
N GLN A 36 -6.80 9.94 -2.75
CA GLN A 36 -7.77 9.82 -1.66
C GLN A 36 -7.50 8.60 -0.76
N ILE A 37 -6.23 8.31 -0.50
CA ILE A 37 -5.82 7.23 0.40
C ILE A 37 -6.11 7.66 1.83
N GLU A 38 -7.04 6.95 2.47
CA GLU A 38 -7.45 7.21 3.86
C GLU A 38 -6.27 7.06 4.83
N ARG A 39 -5.51 5.97 4.69
CA ARG A 39 -4.41 5.63 5.59
C ARG A 39 -3.36 4.75 4.93
N VAL A 40 -2.14 4.84 5.45
CA VAL A 40 -1.00 3.99 5.08
C VAL A 40 -0.60 3.16 6.31
N GLU A 41 -0.30 1.89 6.08
CA GLU A 41 0.12 0.95 7.12
C GLU A 41 1.61 0.60 6.95
N SER A 42 2.35 0.55 8.04
CA SER A 42 3.74 0.06 8.10
C SER A 42 3.78 -1.48 7.95
N SER A 43 4.96 -2.08 7.75
CA SER A 43 5.15 -3.51 8.04
C SER A 43 5.01 -3.79 9.53
N VAL A 44 4.81 -5.06 9.89
CA VAL A 44 4.94 -5.48 11.28
C VAL A 44 6.42 -5.44 11.66
N PHE A 45 6.78 -4.62 12.63
CA PHE A 45 8.14 -4.50 13.14
C PHE A 45 8.24 -4.93 14.59
N THR A 46 9.44 -5.32 15.02
CA THR A 46 9.72 -5.66 16.42
C THR A 46 10.44 -4.51 17.10
N LEU A 47 9.95 -4.11 18.27
CA LEU A 47 10.56 -3.09 19.11
C LEU A 47 10.28 -3.43 20.58
N GLY A 48 11.34 -3.48 21.41
CA GLY A 48 11.22 -3.91 22.81
C GLY A 48 10.72 -5.36 22.98
N GLY A 49 11.04 -6.25 22.04
CA GLY A 49 10.58 -7.65 22.04
C GLY A 49 9.10 -7.85 21.65
N LEU A 50 8.37 -6.77 21.35
CA LEU A 50 6.95 -6.80 20.98
C LEU A 50 6.77 -6.46 19.48
N LYS A 51 5.71 -6.99 18.87
CA LYS A 51 5.36 -6.71 17.47
C LYS A 51 4.36 -5.56 17.37
N TRP A 52 4.65 -4.63 16.47
CA TRP A 52 3.95 -3.37 16.31
C TRP A 52 3.62 -3.08 14.86
N LYS A 53 2.63 -2.23 14.64
CA LYS A 53 2.31 -1.66 13.33
C LYS A 53 1.92 -0.19 13.46
N ILE A 54 2.47 0.67 12.61
CA ILE A 54 2.13 2.10 12.53
C ILE A 54 1.04 2.30 11.46
N PHE A 55 0.11 3.18 11.76
CA PHE A 55 -0.93 3.65 10.86
C PHE A 55 -0.86 5.16 10.75
N VAL A 56 -0.63 5.68 9.54
CA VAL A 56 -0.61 7.11 9.24
C VAL A 56 -1.85 7.46 8.46
N TYR A 57 -2.58 8.48 8.90
CA TYR A 57 -3.72 9.06 8.20
C TYR A 57 -3.31 10.45 7.72
N PRO A 58 -2.93 10.60 6.43
CA PRO A 58 -2.39 11.84 5.90
C PRO A 58 -3.36 13.02 6.06
N ASN A 59 -4.66 12.75 5.96
CA ASN A 59 -5.73 13.75 6.01
C ASN A 59 -6.55 13.70 7.31
N GLY A 60 -6.01 13.03 8.34
CA GLY A 60 -6.62 12.94 9.65
C GLY A 60 -7.55 11.73 9.81
N ASN A 61 -7.80 11.35 11.06
CA ASN A 61 -8.73 10.30 11.47
C ASN A 61 -9.70 10.83 12.53
N LYS A 62 -11.01 10.54 12.40
CA LYS A 62 -12.08 11.05 13.28
C LYS A 62 -12.02 12.58 13.38
N ASN A 63 -11.76 13.10 14.58
CA ASN A 63 -11.68 14.53 14.86
C ASN A 63 -10.32 15.12 14.48
N GLY A 64 -9.65 14.59 13.46
CA GLY A 64 -8.28 14.92 13.05
C GLY A 64 -8.17 15.84 11.84
N ASN A 65 -9.27 16.40 11.33
CA ASN A 65 -9.29 17.18 10.09
C ASN A 65 -8.23 18.31 10.09
N GLY A 66 -7.55 18.49 8.95
CA GLY A 66 -6.47 19.46 8.76
C GLY A 66 -5.14 19.07 9.43
N HIS A 67 -5.03 17.85 9.94
CA HIS A 67 -3.83 17.33 10.59
C HIS A 67 -3.50 15.94 10.06
N VAL A 68 -2.22 15.57 10.15
CA VAL A 68 -1.82 14.17 10.03
C VAL A 68 -2.13 13.47 11.36
N SER A 69 -2.81 12.32 11.30
CA SER A 69 -2.98 11.45 12.46
C SER A 69 -2.05 10.26 12.36
N ILE A 70 -1.64 9.75 13.52
CA ILE A 70 -0.79 8.56 13.59
C ILE A 70 -1.17 7.71 14.78
N PHE A 71 -1.17 6.40 14.57
CA PHE A 71 -1.49 5.43 15.58
C PHE A 71 -0.51 4.26 15.53
N LEU A 72 -0.23 3.73 16.70
CA LEU A 72 0.50 2.49 16.90
C LEU A 72 -0.50 1.41 17.32
N GLU A 73 -0.35 0.23 16.76
CA GLU A 73 -1.14 -0.95 17.12
C GLU A 73 -0.23 -2.06 17.63
N ASN A 74 -0.59 -2.65 18.76
CA ASN A 74 0.07 -3.85 19.22
C ASN A 74 -0.45 -5.05 18.44
N HIS A 75 0.48 -5.82 17.88
CA HIS A 75 0.22 -7.09 17.21
C HIS A 75 0.55 -8.29 18.12
N SER A 76 1.06 -8.02 19.33
CA SER A 76 1.24 -8.99 20.41
C SER A 76 0.55 -8.47 21.67
N SER A 77 0.11 -9.36 22.56
CA SER A 77 -0.49 -8.96 23.83
C SER A 77 0.48 -8.13 24.66
N VAL A 78 -0.01 -7.03 25.23
CA VAL A 78 0.78 -6.14 26.09
C VAL A 78 0.41 -6.46 27.53
N ILE A 79 1.32 -7.10 28.25
CA ILE A 79 1.08 -7.60 29.62
C ILE A 79 1.49 -6.61 30.71
N THR A 80 2.27 -5.59 30.37
CA THR A 80 2.72 -4.53 31.29
C THR A 80 2.34 -3.16 30.74
N LYS A 81 2.25 -2.16 31.62
CA LYS A 81 2.07 -0.77 31.18
C LYS A 81 3.25 -0.37 30.30
N LEU A 82 2.97 0.10 29.08
CA LEU A 82 4.00 0.54 28.13
C LEU A 82 3.79 2.02 27.79
N GLN A 83 4.86 2.79 27.97
CA GLN A 83 4.92 4.18 27.52
C GLN A 83 5.69 4.26 26.21
N TYR A 84 5.19 5.09 25.30
CA TYR A 84 5.82 5.32 24.02
C TYR A 84 5.55 6.73 23.53
N GLN A 85 6.39 7.19 22.63
CA GLN A 85 6.28 8.48 21.98
C GLN A 85 6.07 8.27 20.48
N ILE A 86 5.13 9.00 19.89
CA ILE A 86 5.01 9.11 18.44
C ILE A 86 5.49 10.49 18.01
N PHE A 87 6.22 10.56 16.89
CA PHE A 87 6.78 11.80 16.38
C PHE A 87 6.88 11.81 14.85
N VAL A 88 7.01 13.02 14.30
CA VAL A 88 7.46 13.33 12.94
C VAL A 88 8.82 14.03 13.05
N VAL A 89 9.75 13.69 12.17
CA VAL A 89 11.14 14.16 12.19
C VAL A 89 11.31 15.32 11.22
N SER A 90 11.87 16.44 11.69
CA SER A 90 12.24 17.53 10.80
C SER A 90 13.46 17.14 9.98
N GLN A 91 13.45 17.49 8.70
CA GLN A 91 14.53 17.23 7.76
C GLN A 91 15.47 18.44 7.59
N LEU A 92 15.11 19.59 8.17
CA LEU A 92 15.97 20.80 8.23
C LEU A 92 16.84 20.81 9.49
N GLU A 93 16.27 20.36 10.61
CA GLU A 93 16.88 20.41 11.93
C GLU A 93 16.73 19.06 12.62
N ARG A 94 17.62 18.73 13.55
CA ARG A 94 17.55 17.48 14.34
C ARG A 94 16.48 17.56 15.45
N ILE A 95 15.29 18.04 15.11
CA ILE A 95 14.13 18.18 15.99
C ILE A 95 13.01 17.24 15.55
N TRP A 96 12.13 16.85 16.48
CA TRP A 96 10.98 16.02 16.21
C TRP A 96 9.73 16.52 16.95
N HIS A 97 8.57 16.29 16.35
CA HIS A 97 7.29 16.77 16.86
C HIS A 97 6.25 15.64 16.92
N PRO A 98 5.48 15.50 18.01
CA PRO A 98 5.63 16.18 19.28
C PRO A 98 6.81 15.61 20.07
N SER A 99 7.63 16.48 20.64
CA SER A 99 8.82 16.07 21.40
C SER A 99 8.50 15.52 22.80
N ASN A 100 7.30 15.79 23.34
CA ASN A 100 6.97 15.53 24.75
C ASN A 100 5.62 14.79 24.96
N VAL A 101 4.96 14.33 23.90
CA VAL A 101 3.67 13.62 24.05
C VAL A 101 3.96 12.13 24.27
N ILE A 102 3.69 11.67 25.48
CA ILE A 102 3.77 10.25 25.85
C ILE A 102 2.37 9.65 25.73
N CYS A 103 2.29 8.58 24.97
CA CYS A 103 1.11 7.72 24.88
C CYS A 103 1.34 6.46 25.70
N GLU A 104 0.24 5.82 26.12
CA GLU A 104 0.30 4.64 26.98
C GLU A 104 -0.54 3.50 26.41
N PHE A 105 -0.02 2.27 26.52
CA PHE A 105 -0.81 1.06 26.46
C PHE A 105 -1.01 0.53 27.89
N GLY A 106 -2.27 0.28 28.24
CA GLY A 106 -2.62 -0.49 29.44
C GLY A 106 -2.50 -1.99 29.20
N PRO A 107 -2.39 -2.80 30.28
CA PRO A 107 -2.23 -4.25 30.18
C PRO A 107 -3.52 -4.88 29.67
N LEU A 108 -3.49 -5.43 28.47
CA LEU A 108 -4.66 -5.96 27.77
C LEU A 108 -4.20 -7.05 26.78
N LEU A 109 -4.92 -8.17 26.79
CA LEU A 109 -4.57 -9.33 25.97
C LEU A 109 -4.93 -9.15 24.49
N THR A 110 -5.78 -8.18 24.17
CA THR A 110 -6.27 -7.90 22.82
C THR A 110 -5.46 -6.82 22.12
N SER A 111 -5.56 -6.79 20.79
CA SER A 111 -4.99 -5.71 19.98
C SER A 111 -5.68 -4.39 20.28
N GLN A 112 -4.89 -3.37 20.54
CA GLN A 112 -5.29 -1.99 20.74
C GLN A 112 -4.58 -1.10 19.73
N ARG A 113 -5.29 -0.09 19.27
CA ARG A 113 -4.73 1.00 18.49
C ARG A 113 -4.76 2.27 19.31
N ARG A 114 -3.60 2.85 19.57
CA ARG A 114 -3.42 4.07 20.39
C ARG A 114 -2.57 5.07 19.62
N GLY A 115 -2.78 6.35 19.82
CA GLY A 115 -2.05 7.40 19.11
C GLY A 115 -2.75 8.75 19.18
N THR A 116 -2.43 9.63 18.24
CA THR A 116 -2.96 10.99 18.22
C THR A 116 -3.70 11.30 16.91
N PRO A 117 -4.95 11.79 16.98
CA PRO A 117 -5.68 12.26 15.80
C PRO A 117 -5.12 13.58 15.25
N ARG A 118 -4.30 14.31 16.02
CA ARG A 118 -3.75 15.61 15.62
C ARG A 118 -2.25 15.65 15.94
N LEU A 119 -1.46 14.88 15.21
CA LEU A 119 -0.01 14.83 15.42
C LEU A 119 0.63 16.17 15.05
N ILE A 120 0.32 16.64 13.85
CA ILE A 120 0.86 17.87 13.26
C ILE A 120 -0.14 18.41 12.25
N SER A 121 -0.37 19.72 12.23
CA SER A 121 -1.23 20.34 11.23
C SER A 121 -0.56 20.31 9.85
N HIS A 122 -1.33 20.31 8.77
CA HIS A 122 -0.75 20.37 7.41
C HIS A 122 0.12 21.61 7.22
N GLY A 123 -0.31 22.76 7.74
CA GLY A 123 0.46 24.00 7.66
C GLY A 123 1.82 23.93 8.39
N ASP A 124 1.87 23.30 9.56
CA ASP A 124 3.14 23.10 10.28
C ASP A 124 4.01 22.05 9.61
N LEU A 125 3.41 20.98 9.08
CA LEU A 125 4.11 19.92 8.35
C LEU A 125 4.90 20.51 7.17
N GLU A 126 4.26 21.38 6.39
CA GLU A 126 4.85 22.07 5.23
C GLU A 126 5.86 23.16 5.64
N LYS A 127 5.53 24.01 6.62
CA LYS A 127 6.34 25.20 6.93
C LYS A 127 7.53 24.93 7.86
N LYS A 128 7.51 23.87 8.65
CA LYS A 128 8.53 23.59 9.69
C LYS A 128 9.52 22.47 9.31
N GLY A 129 9.58 22.13 8.02
CA GLY A 129 10.57 21.20 7.48
C GLY A 129 10.29 19.71 7.77
N TYR A 130 9.05 19.34 8.05
CA TYR A 130 8.66 17.94 8.25
C TYR A 130 8.27 17.25 6.94
N LEU A 131 7.77 18.01 5.97
CA LEU A 131 7.56 17.60 4.58
C LEU A 131 8.56 18.33 3.66
N ILE A 132 9.59 17.62 3.21
CA ILE A 132 10.60 18.14 2.26
C ILE A 132 10.76 17.14 1.12
N GLY A 133 10.81 17.64 -0.11
CA GLY A 133 10.93 16.79 -1.30
C GLY A 133 9.78 15.78 -1.43
N ASP A 134 8.58 16.18 -0.99
CA ASP A 134 7.39 15.33 -0.90
C ASP A 134 7.56 14.07 -0.04
N CYS A 135 8.48 14.10 0.92
CA CYS A 135 8.77 13.03 1.86
C CYS A 135 8.46 13.45 3.30
N CYS A 136 7.83 12.56 4.05
CA CYS A 136 7.64 12.67 5.51
C CYS A 136 8.32 11.51 6.24
N MET A 137 8.90 11.77 7.41
CA MET A 137 9.44 10.73 8.28
C MET A 137 8.72 10.71 9.62
N PHE A 138 8.00 9.63 9.89
CA PHE A 138 7.36 9.37 11.16
C PHE A 138 8.18 8.40 11.99
N GLY A 139 7.94 8.35 13.29
CA GLY A 139 8.58 7.37 14.14
C GLY A 139 7.89 7.15 15.46
N VAL A 140 8.26 6.05 16.07
CA VAL A 140 7.82 5.61 17.39
C VAL A 140 9.05 5.31 18.22
N LYS A 141 9.03 5.73 19.49
CA LYS A 141 10.07 5.40 20.47
C LYS A 141 9.41 4.79 21.70
N LEU A 142 9.88 3.64 22.16
CA LEU A 142 9.43 3.06 23.43
C LEU A 142 10.24 3.62 24.60
N HIS A 143 9.65 3.59 25.80
CA HIS A 143 10.31 3.95 27.05
C HIS A 143 10.33 2.75 28.00
N GLY A 144 11.44 2.58 28.75
CA GLY A 144 11.53 1.61 29.84
C GLY A 144 11.83 0.17 29.41
N PHE A 145 12.43 -0.03 28.24
CA PHE A 145 12.90 -1.34 27.77
C PHE A 145 14.41 -1.30 27.59
N GLU A 146 15.10 -2.42 27.87
CA GLU A 146 16.52 -2.52 27.54
C GLU A 146 16.72 -2.58 26.02
N PRO A 147 17.81 -2.00 25.49
CA PRO A 147 18.11 -1.97 24.06
C PRO A 147 18.51 -3.36 23.54
N GLY A 148 17.54 -4.26 23.37
CA GLY A 148 17.76 -5.61 22.85
C GLY A 148 17.62 -5.71 21.33
N THR A 149 16.64 -5.05 20.73
CA THR A 149 16.39 -5.08 19.28
C THR A 149 16.27 -3.66 18.73
N GLN A 150 17.15 -3.31 17.78
CA GLN A 150 17.06 -2.04 17.07
C GLN A 150 15.80 -2.05 16.22
N GLY A 151 14.97 -1.01 16.32
CA GLY A 151 13.83 -0.90 15.43
C GLY A 151 14.30 -0.73 13.98
N THR A 152 13.51 -1.20 13.03
CA THR A 152 13.81 -1.06 11.60
C THR A 152 13.54 0.37 11.09
N ALA A 153 13.92 0.63 9.84
CA ALA A 153 13.44 1.74 9.06
C ALA A 153 12.88 1.20 7.75
N GLU A 154 11.75 1.73 7.31
CA GLU A 154 11.16 1.37 6.03
C GLU A 154 10.60 2.60 5.32
N CYS A 155 10.49 2.49 4.00
CA CYS A 155 10.01 3.55 3.12
C CYS A 155 8.83 3.04 2.30
N PHE A 156 7.65 3.59 2.58
CA PHE A 156 6.49 3.50 1.73
C PHE A 156 6.54 4.58 0.64
N SER A 157 6.14 4.25 -0.58
CA SER A 157 6.04 5.20 -1.69
C SER A 157 4.87 4.85 -2.58
N LEU A 158 4.28 5.86 -3.23
CA LEU A 158 3.38 5.65 -4.38
C LEU A 158 4.13 5.93 -5.67
N ILE A 159 3.98 5.05 -6.67
CA ILE A 159 4.59 5.19 -7.98
C ILE A 159 3.49 5.28 -9.02
N GLU A 160 3.35 6.45 -9.63
CA GLU A 160 2.49 6.63 -10.81
C GLU A 160 3.15 5.97 -12.03
N LYS A 161 2.34 5.31 -12.86
CA LYS A 161 2.77 4.63 -14.10
C LYS A 161 4.09 3.85 -13.92
N PRO A 162 4.11 2.86 -13.00
CA PRO A 162 5.32 2.08 -12.74
C PRO A 162 5.89 1.41 -14.00
N LEU A 163 7.13 0.92 -13.92
CA LEU A 163 7.68 0.09 -14.99
C LEU A 163 6.75 -1.11 -15.25
N ASN A 164 6.53 -1.43 -16.54
CA ASN A 164 5.56 -2.45 -16.97
C ASN A 164 4.11 -2.19 -16.51
N HIS A 165 3.73 -0.91 -16.33
CA HIS A 165 2.35 -0.56 -15.96
C HIS A 165 1.28 -1.01 -16.96
N LYS A 166 1.63 -1.44 -18.18
CA LYS A 166 0.68 -2.05 -19.13
C LYS A 166 1.10 -3.48 -19.42
N VAL A 167 0.19 -4.42 -19.15
CA VAL A 167 0.37 -5.84 -19.49
C VAL A 167 -0.85 -6.32 -20.24
N THR A 168 -0.64 -7.13 -21.26
CA THR A 168 -1.71 -7.74 -22.06
C THR A 168 -1.48 -9.24 -22.12
N TRP A 169 -2.52 -9.99 -21.77
CA TRP A 169 -2.61 -11.42 -21.93
C TRP A 169 -3.41 -11.73 -23.20
N MET A 170 -2.77 -12.42 -24.13
CA MET A 170 -3.41 -13.00 -25.30
C MET A 170 -3.84 -14.43 -24.98
N MET A 171 -5.14 -14.67 -24.94
CA MET A 171 -5.71 -16.01 -24.92
C MET A 171 -5.89 -16.48 -26.36
N THR A 172 -5.19 -17.54 -26.75
CA THR A 172 -5.39 -18.22 -28.04
C THR A 172 -6.22 -19.47 -27.81
N GLN A 173 -7.06 -19.83 -28.81
CA GLN A 173 -7.99 -20.95 -28.68
C GLN A 173 -8.93 -20.73 -27.47
N PHE A 174 -9.52 -19.54 -27.36
CA PHE A 174 -10.36 -19.18 -26.21
C PHE A 174 -11.50 -20.19 -25.98
N SER A 175 -12.05 -20.73 -27.07
CA SER A 175 -13.07 -21.79 -27.04
C SER A 175 -12.64 -23.09 -26.32
N SER A 176 -11.34 -23.33 -26.16
CA SER A 176 -10.80 -24.50 -25.45
C SER A 176 -10.75 -24.35 -23.93
N PHE A 177 -10.95 -23.13 -23.41
CA PHE A 177 -10.91 -22.88 -21.96
C PHE A 177 -12.15 -23.50 -21.32
N ASP A 178 -11.98 -24.17 -20.18
CA ASP A 178 -13.13 -24.65 -19.39
C ASP A 178 -13.98 -23.44 -18.96
N PRO A 179 -15.23 -23.32 -19.44
CA PRO A 179 -16.06 -22.16 -19.17
C PRO A 179 -16.49 -22.04 -17.72
N PHE A 180 -16.40 -23.13 -16.94
CA PHE A 180 -16.85 -23.19 -15.55
C PHE A 180 -15.71 -22.95 -14.53
N GLN A 181 -14.48 -22.83 -15.00
CA GLN A 181 -13.31 -22.57 -14.15
C GLN A 181 -12.70 -21.19 -14.42
N SER A 182 -11.97 -20.69 -13.42
CA SER A 182 -11.13 -19.51 -13.60
C SER A 182 -9.83 -19.88 -14.28
N HIS A 183 -9.35 -18.98 -15.15
CA HIS A 183 -8.05 -19.11 -15.82
C HIS A 183 -7.17 -17.92 -15.49
N TYR A 184 -5.87 -18.15 -15.43
CA TYR A 184 -4.90 -17.14 -15.04
C TYR A 184 -3.90 -16.90 -16.17
N SER A 185 -3.48 -15.65 -16.34
CA SER A 185 -2.33 -15.31 -17.17
C SER A 185 -1.04 -15.88 -16.59
N ASN A 186 0.04 -15.77 -17.37
CA ASN A 186 1.39 -15.87 -16.82
C ASN A 186 1.60 -14.81 -15.73
N GLU A 187 2.47 -15.12 -14.78
CA GLU A 187 2.91 -14.18 -13.74
C GLU A 187 3.68 -13.03 -14.39
N PHE A 188 3.43 -11.82 -13.90
CA PHE A 188 4.23 -10.63 -14.22
C PHE A 188 4.46 -9.78 -12.98
N VAL A 189 5.49 -8.93 -13.02
CA VAL A 189 5.89 -8.10 -11.89
C VAL A 189 5.66 -6.63 -12.22
N VAL A 190 4.99 -5.93 -11.31
CA VAL A 190 4.84 -4.47 -11.32
C VAL A 190 5.12 -3.97 -9.92
N GLY A 191 6.10 -3.08 -9.79
CA GLY A 191 6.67 -2.69 -8.50
C GLY A 191 7.39 -3.86 -7.83
N ASN A 192 7.03 -4.15 -6.57
CA ASN A 192 7.60 -5.28 -5.80
C ASN A 192 6.63 -6.48 -5.70
N ARG A 193 5.48 -6.43 -6.39
CA ARG A 193 4.43 -7.44 -6.31
C ARG A 193 4.33 -8.25 -7.60
N LYS A 194 4.00 -9.54 -7.44
CA LYS A 194 3.70 -10.49 -8.51
C LYS A 194 2.20 -10.52 -8.77
N TRP A 195 1.84 -10.52 -10.03
CA TRP A 195 0.46 -10.34 -10.47
C TRP A 195 0.08 -11.37 -11.52
N ARG A 196 -1.21 -11.69 -11.58
CA ARG A 196 -1.85 -12.42 -12.68
C ARG A 196 -3.19 -11.79 -13.01
N ILE A 197 -3.56 -11.82 -14.29
CA ILE A 197 -4.93 -11.53 -14.70
C ILE A 197 -5.72 -12.83 -14.54
N LYS A 198 -6.82 -12.78 -13.80
CA LYS A 198 -7.77 -13.89 -13.62
C LYS A 198 -9.02 -13.61 -14.43
N VAL A 199 -9.47 -14.57 -15.21
CA VAL A 199 -10.73 -14.48 -15.98
C VAL A 199 -11.64 -15.65 -15.67
N HIS A 200 -12.94 -15.40 -15.71
CA HIS A 200 -13.96 -16.44 -15.71
C HIS A 200 -14.72 -16.34 -17.04
N PRO A 201 -14.49 -17.27 -17.99
CA PRO A 201 -15.06 -17.18 -19.33
C PRO A 201 -16.59 -17.06 -19.33
N ARG A 202 -17.26 -17.76 -18.40
CA ARG A 202 -18.72 -17.74 -18.23
C ARG A 202 -19.17 -17.04 -16.93
N GLY A 203 -18.30 -16.21 -16.38
CA GLY A 203 -18.62 -15.35 -15.25
C GLY A 203 -18.46 -15.99 -13.87
N PHE A 204 -18.40 -15.13 -12.87
CA PHE A 204 -18.24 -15.48 -11.45
C PHE A 204 -19.32 -14.80 -10.61
N MET A 205 -19.72 -15.43 -9.50
CA MET A 205 -20.66 -14.87 -8.51
C MET A 205 -21.93 -14.28 -9.18
N GLY A 206 -22.21 -12.99 -9.01
CA GLY A 206 -23.40 -12.35 -9.57
C GLY A 206 -23.41 -12.26 -11.10
N GLY A 207 -22.23 -12.35 -11.72
CA GLY A 207 -22.02 -12.34 -13.18
C GLY A 207 -22.11 -13.71 -13.84
N LYS A 208 -22.27 -14.80 -13.07
CA LYS A 208 -22.31 -16.17 -13.58
C LYS A 208 -23.37 -16.33 -14.68
N ASP A 209 -22.98 -16.99 -15.77
CA ASP A 209 -23.78 -17.26 -16.98
C ASP A 209 -24.24 -16.03 -17.76
N LYS A 210 -23.81 -14.82 -17.35
CA LYS A 210 -24.28 -13.54 -17.93
C LYS A 210 -23.13 -12.68 -18.45
N SER A 211 -21.98 -12.72 -17.78
CA SER A 211 -20.86 -11.83 -18.05
C SER A 211 -19.53 -12.57 -18.06
N PHE A 212 -18.62 -12.15 -18.92
CA PHE A 212 -17.20 -12.44 -18.83
C PHE A 212 -16.64 -11.64 -17.66
N SER A 213 -16.08 -12.30 -16.65
CA SER A 213 -15.52 -11.61 -15.48
C SER A 213 -14.00 -11.49 -15.58
N VAL A 214 -13.46 -10.34 -15.15
CA VAL A 214 -12.02 -10.06 -15.18
C VAL A 214 -11.60 -9.51 -13.82
N TYR A 215 -10.52 -10.08 -13.30
CA TYR A 215 -9.90 -9.71 -12.03
C TYR A 215 -8.39 -9.60 -12.16
N LEU A 216 -7.80 -8.83 -11.26
CA LEU A 216 -6.37 -8.81 -11.03
C LEU A 216 -6.09 -9.55 -9.72
N SER A 217 -5.16 -10.50 -9.78
CA SER A 217 -4.72 -11.27 -8.65
C SER A 217 -3.31 -10.85 -8.25
N GLY A 218 -3.09 -10.69 -6.95
CA GLY A 218 -1.78 -10.44 -6.38
C GLY A 218 -1.25 -11.69 -5.68
N ASP A 219 -0.29 -12.38 -6.29
CA ASP A 219 0.18 -13.74 -5.92
C ASP A 219 1.53 -13.76 -5.18
N GLY A 220 1.80 -12.71 -4.39
CA GLY A 220 3.01 -12.57 -3.60
C GLY A 220 3.97 -11.52 -4.15
N PHE A 221 5.25 -11.63 -3.79
CA PHE A 221 6.23 -10.55 -3.99
C PHE A 221 7.53 -11.07 -4.61
N ILE A 222 8.34 -10.15 -5.12
CA ILE A 222 9.73 -10.44 -5.48
C ILE A 222 10.54 -10.80 -4.23
N ASN A 223 11.68 -11.45 -4.42
CA ASN A 223 12.56 -11.84 -3.31
C ASN A 223 12.97 -10.62 -2.48
N ASN A 224 13.02 -10.79 -1.15
CA ASN A 224 13.40 -9.77 -0.17
C ASN A 224 12.47 -8.55 -0.05
N ALA A 225 11.36 -8.50 -0.80
CA ALA A 225 10.38 -7.45 -0.62
C ALA A 225 9.57 -7.65 0.68
N PRO A 226 9.26 -6.55 1.41
CA PRO A 226 8.32 -6.60 2.53
C PRO A 226 6.95 -7.16 2.10
N LYS A 227 6.46 -8.18 2.81
CA LYS A 227 5.13 -8.76 2.59
C LYS A 227 4.06 -7.93 3.29
N MET A 228 3.41 -7.03 2.57
CA MET A 228 2.37 -6.16 3.14
C MET A 228 1.28 -5.83 2.14
N LYS A 229 0.22 -5.17 2.60
CA LYS A 229 -0.85 -4.72 1.70
C LYS A 229 -0.29 -3.82 0.61
N THR A 230 -0.84 -3.93 -0.59
CA THR A 230 -0.43 -3.14 -1.75
C THR A 230 -1.62 -2.34 -2.23
N PHE A 231 -1.54 -1.02 -2.14
CA PHE A 231 -2.50 -0.15 -2.82
C PHE A 231 -2.23 -0.19 -4.32
N ALA A 232 -3.28 -0.37 -5.11
CA ALA A 232 -3.18 -0.23 -6.55
C ALA A 232 -4.46 0.40 -7.12
N LYS A 233 -4.26 1.36 -8.03
CA LYS A 233 -5.32 1.85 -8.91
C LYS A 233 -4.98 1.46 -10.33
N PHE A 234 -5.86 0.72 -10.97
CA PHE A 234 -5.60 0.14 -12.29
C PHE A 234 -6.87 0.05 -13.14
N LYS A 235 -6.69 -0.06 -14.46
CA LYS A 235 -7.76 -0.33 -15.43
C LYS A 235 -7.64 -1.76 -15.94
N LEU A 236 -8.71 -2.54 -15.79
CA LEU A 236 -8.85 -3.82 -16.49
C LEU A 236 -9.51 -3.58 -17.84
N ARG A 237 -9.10 -4.34 -18.86
CA ARG A 237 -9.44 -4.07 -20.26
C ARG A 237 -9.70 -5.33 -21.06
N VAL A 238 -10.73 -5.31 -21.90
CA VAL A 238 -10.90 -6.26 -23.02
C VAL A 238 -10.69 -5.48 -24.32
N LEU A 239 -9.67 -5.88 -25.09
CA LEU A 239 -9.22 -5.11 -26.23
C LEU A 239 -10.05 -5.45 -27.47
N ASN A 240 -10.70 -4.42 -28.01
CA ASN A 240 -11.23 -4.42 -29.37
C ASN A 240 -10.10 -4.49 -30.41
N GLN A 241 -10.09 -5.55 -31.21
CA GLN A 241 -9.02 -5.87 -32.16
C GLN A 241 -9.17 -5.18 -33.52
N VAL A 242 -10.32 -4.55 -33.80
CA VAL A 242 -10.62 -3.95 -35.11
C VAL A 242 -10.60 -2.43 -35.02
N ASN A 243 -11.39 -1.87 -34.11
CA ASN A 243 -11.66 -0.43 -34.04
C ASN A 243 -10.89 0.28 -32.93
N ARG A 244 -10.07 -0.44 -32.15
CA ARG A 244 -9.35 0.06 -30.95
C ARG A 244 -10.26 0.69 -29.87
N ASN A 245 -11.57 0.51 -29.96
CA ASN A 245 -12.54 0.93 -28.96
C ASN A 245 -12.65 -0.13 -27.85
N HIS A 246 -11.67 -0.16 -26.95
CA HIS A 246 -11.56 -1.15 -25.88
C HIS A 246 -12.65 -0.95 -24.81
N ILE A 247 -13.05 -2.03 -24.14
CA ILE A 247 -13.84 -1.93 -22.91
C ILE A 247 -12.85 -1.83 -21.76
N GLU A 248 -12.99 -0.80 -20.93
CA GLU A 248 -12.12 -0.56 -19.77
C GLU A 248 -12.97 -0.30 -18.52
N LYS A 249 -12.59 -0.87 -17.38
CA LYS A 249 -13.15 -0.52 -16.06
C LYS A 249 -12.01 -0.25 -15.07
N THR A 250 -12.13 0.81 -14.29
CA THR A 250 -11.11 1.25 -13.31
C THR A 250 -11.43 0.70 -11.93
N TYR A 251 -10.44 0.08 -11.28
CA TYR A 251 -10.51 -0.45 -9.92
C TYR A 251 -9.44 0.23 -9.05
N SER A 252 -9.72 0.41 -7.75
CA SER A 252 -8.80 1.05 -6.79
C SER A 252 -9.04 0.49 -5.39
N ASP A 253 -8.07 -0.25 -4.85
CA ASP A 253 -8.16 -0.77 -3.47
C ASP A 253 -6.78 -1.19 -2.91
N TRP A 254 -6.78 -1.57 -1.63
CA TRP A 254 -5.68 -2.23 -0.93
C TRP A 254 -5.80 -3.74 -1.04
N LEU A 255 -4.88 -4.34 -1.81
CA LEU A 255 -4.76 -5.79 -1.89
C LEU A 255 -4.05 -6.36 -0.67
N GLY A 256 -4.50 -7.53 -0.20
CA GLY A 256 -3.91 -8.26 0.93
C GLY A 256 -2.43 -8.59 0.75
N ALA A 257 -1.73 -8.87 1.86
CA ALA A 257 -0.34 -9.34 1.80
C ALA A 257 -0.24 -10.77 1.26
N GLU A 258 -1.22 -11.62 1.58
CA GLU A 258 -1.35 -12.96 1.01
C GLU A 258 -1.97 -12.91 -0.39
N THR A 259 -2.12 -14.08 -1.02
CA THR A 259 -2.84 -14.20 -2.30
C THR A 259 -4.23 -13.60 -2.18
N ASP A 260 -4.53 -12.67 -3.09
CA ASP A 260 -5.78 -11.93 -3.12
C ASP A 260 -6.19 -11.71 -4.58
N ASP A 261 -7.30 -12.32 -4.96
CA ASP A 261 -7.77 -12.41 -6.36
C ASP A 261 -9.21 -11.91 -6.56
N GLN A 262 -9.69 -11.11 -5.61
CA GLN A 262 -11.07 -10.57 -5.60
C GLN A 262 -11.15 -9.16 -6.21
N HIS A 263 -10.05 -8.62 -6.72
CA HIS A 263 -9.92 -7.23 -7.19
C HIS A 263 -10.26 -7.09 -8.67
N GLY A 264 -11.52 -6.86 -8.98
CA GLY A 264 -12.00 -6.78 -10.37
C GLY A 264 -13.51 -6.64 -10.48
N PHE A 265 -14.06 -7.22 -11.56
CA PHE A 265 -15.46 -7.06 -11.92
C PHE A 265 -16.08 -8.41 -12.32
N GLU A 266 -17.06 -8.86 -11.54
CA GLU A 266 -17.89 -10.01 -11.91
C GLU A 266 -18.70 -9.74 -13.19
N ASP A 267 -19.08 -8.49 -13.42
CA ASP A 267 -19.92 -8.03 -14.51
C ASP A 267 -19.12 -7.30 -15.61
N PHE A 268 -17.85 -7.67 -15.84
CA PHE A 268 -16.94 -6.90 -16.70
C PHE A 268 -17.49 -6.67 -18.12
N MET A 269 -17.98 -7.71 -18.79
CA MET A 269 -18.50 -7.64 -20.16
C MET A 269 -19.58 -8.69 -20.41
N SER A 270 -20.79 -8.28 -20.82
CA SER A 270 -21.86 -9.24 -21.19
C SER A 270 -21.36 -10.29 -22.19
N LEU A 271 -21.70 -11.56 -21.96
CA LEU A 271 -21.34 -12.65 -22.87
C LEU A 271 -21.91 -12.45 -24.28
N GLN A 272 -23.06 -11.75 -24.39
CA GLN A 272 -23.65 -11.41 -25.70
C GLN A 272 -22.78 -10.43 -26.51
N LYS A 273 -21.93 -9.65 -25.83
CA LYS A 273 -21.00 -8.69 -26.45
C LYS A 273 -19.62 -9.33 -26.70
N LEU A 274 -19.37 -10.51 -26.15
CA LEU A 274 -18.10 -11.22 -26.27
C LEU A 274 -18.04 -11.98 -27.61
N ASP A 275 -17.99 -11.21 -28.67
CA ASP A 275 -17.81 -11.66 -30.05
C ASP A 275 -16.92 -10.64 -30.77
N GLU A 276 -16.86 -10.66 -32.11
CA GLU A 276 -16.28 -9.57 -32.87
C GLU A 276 -16.86 -8.21 -32.44
N PRO A 277 -16.03 -7.18 -32.21
CA PRO A 277 -14.61 -7.07 -32.57
C PRO A 277 -13.62 -7.46 -31.45
N TYR A 278 -14.06 -8.13 -30.38
CA TYR A 278 -13.23 -8.46 -29.20
C TYR A 278 -12.67 -9.88 -29.23
N LEU A 279 -13.49 -10.86 -29.63
CA LEU A 279 -13.08 -12.24 -29.85
C LEU A 279 -12.97 -12.48 -31.36
N VAL A 280 -11.75 -12.46 -31.90
CA VAL A 280 -11.50 -12.56 -33.35
C VAL A 280 -10.59 -13.76 -33.61
N LYS A 281 -11.01 -14.66 -34.51
CA LYS A 281 -10.27 -15.89 -34.83
C LYS A 281 -9.89 -16.70 -33.57
N ASP A 282 -10.85 -16.82 -32.66
CA ASP A 282 -10.70 -17.52 -31.38
C ASP A 282 -9.55 -17.00 -30.49
N LYS A 283 -9.26 -15.69 -30.61
CA LYS A 283 -8.30 -14.98 -29.78
C LYS A 283 -8.97 -13.85 -29.03
N LEU A 284 -8.66 -13.73 -27.74
CA LEU A 284 -9.15 -12.68 -26.86
C LEU A 284 -7.96 -12.02 -26.16
N TYR A 285 -7.96 -10.69 -26.10
CA TYR A 285 -6.89 -9.93 -25.45
C TYR A 285 -7.45 -9.21 -24.23
N VAL A 286 -6.91 -9.56 -23.07
CA VAL A 286 -7.26 -8.93 -21.79
C VAL A 286 -6.03 -8.24 -21.25
N GLY A 287 -6.18 -7.01 -20.76
CA GLY A 287 -5.05 -6.23 -20.26
C GLY A 287 -5.33 -5.54 -18.95
N VAL A 288 -4.25 -5.10 -18.32
CA VAL A 288 -4.26 -4.21 -17.15
C VAL A 288 -3.41 -2.97 -17.43
N GLU A 289 -3.86 -1.80 -16.97
CA GLU A 289 -3.07 -0.55 -16.88
C GLU A 289 -2.98 -0.11 -15.42
N PHE A 290 -1.80 -0.13 -14.81
CA PHE A 290 -1.59 0.48 -13.51
C PHE A 290 -1.45 2.00 -13.66
N GLU A 291 -2.34 2.74 -13.00
CA GLU A 291 -2.22 4.20 -12.90
C GLU A 291 -1.26 4.55 -11.77
N VAL A 292 -1.38 3.89 -10.62
CA VAL A 292 -0.51 4.04 -9.46
C VAL A 292 -0.47 2.75 -8.66
N ILE A 293 0.69 2.46 -8.05
CA ILE A 293 0.85 1.38 -7.07
C ILE A 293 1.64 1.88 -5.86
N SER A 294 1.42 1.27 -4.69
CA SER A 294 2.34 1.42 -3.56
C SER A 294 3.50 0.45 -3.64
N ILE A 295 4.67 0.89 -3.19
CA ILE A 295 5.84 0.04 -2.96
C ILE A 295 6.38 0.36 -1.57
N THR A 296 6.81 -0.69 -0.86
CA THR A 296 7.54 -0.54 0.39
C THR A 296 8.88 -1.26 0.32
N ASN A 297 9.93 -0.60 0.80
CA ASN A 297 11.29 -1.13 0.89
C ASN A 297 11.84 -0.92 2.30
N TYR A 298 12.75 -1.77 2.75
CA TYR A 298 13.56 -1.49 3.95
C TYR A 298 14.61 -0.41 3.63
N CYS A 299 14.85 0.47 4.59
CA CYS A 299 15.89 1.50 4.54
C CYS A 299 17.16 1.04 5.26
#